data_AF-A0A3N1M721-F1
#
_entry.id   AF-A0A3N1M721-F1
#
_cell.length_a   1.000
_cell.length_b   1.000
_cell.length_c   1.000
_cell.angle_alpha   90.00
_cell.angle_beta   90.00
_cell.angle_gamma   90.00
#
_symmetry.space_group_name_H-M   'P 1'
#
loop_
_entity.id
_entity.type
_entity.pdbx_description
1 polymer ?
#
loop_
_entity_poly.entity_id
_entity_poly.type
_entity_poly.pdbx_seq_one_letter_code
_entity_poly.pdbx_strand_id
1 'polypeptide(L)'
;MAIETGVADAIHNSDRLHAVAQSGLLDRPPQLAFDRLTRLAARLLGAPVSLITVVDVDRQFFVSQHGLTEPWASARQTPLTHSFCRHVVETGSPLVINDARLDARVRDNPAVRALGVIGYAAMPVASPDGAVLGAFCAIDHHPRIWNTTDLGTLSDLAATAMSEIGHRRELARRRETEERLHILMSEIDHRVKNSLAVTRSLLEMQARASDDAFVREQLEEAAARVSTIALVHDRLYGHEATGLVNLADYMQRLCDDLAQSLGIAAADGLLSLDVAAVPVAVDRVVSLGLIVTQLVTTAIKHRTRTIAVGFVDGDADDYVLTVTDAAAALTATDAGRSTGLGTRLMTALTRQFGGEAHALDDGTVRIRIPKSGLG
;
A
#
# COMPACT_ATOMS: atom_id res chain seq x y z
N MET A 1 -14.86 -29.63 -52.09
CA MET A 1 -14.66 -30.10 -50.71
C MET A 1 -13.99 -28.95 -49.97
N ALA A 2 -14.81 -28.14 -49.31
CA ALA A 2 -14.40 -26.86 -48.72
C ALA A 2 -14.80 -26.84 -47.25
N ILE A 3 -14.02 -26.08 -46.47
CA ILE A 3 -14.22 -25.65 -45.08
C ILE A 3 -13.64 -26.61 -44.02
N GLU A 4 -12.34 -26.46 -43.73
CA GLU A 4 -11.72 -26.77 -42.43
C GLU A 4 -10.70 -25.67 -42.06
N THR A 5 -11.16 -24.42 -42.10
CA THR A 5 -10.43 -23.25 -41.60
C THR A 5 -11.36 -22.55 -40.60
N GLY A 6 -11.25 -22.87 -39.31
CA GLY A 6 -12.19 -22.29 -38.33
C GLY A 6 -12.05 -22.64 -36.84
N VAL A 7 -11.09 -23.46 -36.41
CA VAL A 7 -10.73 -23.54 -34.98
C VAL A 7 -9.28 -23.14 -34.89
N ALA A 8 -9.03 -21.87 -34.54
CA ALA A 8 -7.70 -21.45 -34.12
C ALA A 8 -7.27 -22.42 -33.02
N ASP A 9 -6.10 -23.05 -33.16
CA ASP A 9 -5.57 -24.03 -32.21
C ASP A 9 -5.73 -23.47 -30.79
N ALA A 10 -6.66 -24.04 -30.02
CA ALA A 10 -7.02 -23.54 -28.70
C ALA A 10 -5.80 -23.51 -27.76
N ILE A 11 -4.79 -24.36 -28.04
CA ILE A 11 -3.49 -24.43 -27.36
C ILE A 11 -2.52 -23.31 -27.79
N HIS A 12 -2.74 -22.66 -28.93
CA HIS A 12 -1.95 -21.51 -29.38
C HIS A 12 -2.74 -20.19 -29.38
N ASN A 13 -3.95 -20.18 -28.82
CA ASN A 13 -4.72 -18.97 -28.63
C ASN A 13 -3.95 -17.94 -27.76
N SER A 14 -3.75 -16.74 -28.30
CA SER A 14 -2.96 -15.68 -27.65
C SER A 14 -3.56 -15.19 -26.34
N ASP A 15 -4.89 -15.08 -26.25
CA ASP A 15 -5.58 -14.61 -25.03
C ASP A 15 -5.43 -15.64 -23.91
N ARG A 16 -5.53 -16.93 -24.24
CA ARG A 16 -5.28 -18.02 -23.29
C ARG A 16 -3.82 -18.02 -22.81
N LEU A 17 -2.85 -17.91 -23.72
CA LEU A 17 -1.44 -17.88 -23.37
C LEU A 17 -1.10 -16.66 -22.50
N HIS A 18 -1.73 -15.51 -22.78
CA HIS A 18 -1.63 -14.34 -21.92
C HIS A 18 -2.23 -14.61 -20.52
N ALA A 19 -3.39 -15.25 -20.45
CA ALA A 19 -4.00 -15.65 -19.17
C ALA A 19 -3.13 -16.65 -18.38
N VAL A 20 -2.47 -17.58 -19.08
CA VAL A 20 -1.49 -18.52 -18.51
C VAL A 20 -0.31 -17.76 -17.92
N ALA A 21 0.29 -16.82 -18.65
CA ALA A 21 1.39 -16.00 -18.14
C ALA A 21 0.96 -15.17 -16.91
N GLN A 22 -0.19 -14.51 -16.99
CA GLN A 22 -0.75 -13.71 -15.90
C GLN A 22 -1.19 -14.53 -14.68
N SER A 23 -1.44 -15.84 -14.83
CA SER A 23 -1.79 -16.70 -13.68
C SER A 23 -0.64 -16.83 -12.69
N GLY A 24 0.60 -16.59 -13.13
CA GLY A 24 1.80 -16.70 -12.31
C GLY A 24 2.12 -18.12 -11.84
N LEU A 25 1.55 -19.15 -12.48
CA LEU A 25 1.68 -20.56 -12.09
C LEU A 25 2.84 -21.30 -12.78
N LEU A 26 3.22 -20.89 -14.00
CA LEU A 26 4.29 -21.52 -14.76
C LEU A 26 5.65 -21.36 -14.08
N ASP A 27 6.46 -22.42 -14.12
CA ASP A 27 7.85 -22.49 -13.65
C ASP A 27 8.07 -22.02 -12.20
N ARG A 28 7.01 -22.02 -11.39
CA ARG A 28 7.08 -21.74 -9.96
C ARG A 28 7.52 -22.97 -9.16
N PRO A 29 8.22 -22.78 -8.03
CA PRO A 29 8.45 -23.86 -7.09
C PRO A 29 7.13 -24.47 -6.58
N PRO A 30 7.15 -25.67 -5.98
CA PRO A 30 5.95 -26.30 -5.41
C PRO A 30 5.23 -25.37 -4.43
N GLN A 31 3.90 -25.44 -4.41
CA GLN A 31 3.06 -24.47 -3.73
C GLN A 31 2.08 -25.20 -2.82
N LEU A 32 2.24 -25.01 -1.51
CA LEU A 32 1.53 -25.78 -0.48
C LEU A 32 0.00 -25.80 -0.64
N ALA A 33 -0.59 -24.71 -1.13
CA ALA A 33 -2.03 -24.63 -1.38
C ALA A 33 -2.48 -25.68 -2.42
N PHE A 34 -1.79 -25.76 -3.56
CA PHE A 34 -2.10 -26.72 -4.63
C PHE A 34 -1.69 -28.16 -4.25
N ASP A 35 -0.58 -28.32 -3.52
CA ASP A 35 -0.10 -29.64 -3.05
C ASP A 35 -1.05 -30.29 -2.04
N ARG A 36 -1.77 -29.47 -1.26
CA ARG A 36 -2.85 -29.97 -0.40
C ARG A 36 -4.00 -30.53 -1.23
N LEU A 37 -4.37 -29.85 -2.32
CA LEU A 37 -5.50 -30.25 -3.16
C LEU A 37 -5.22 -31.55 -3.92
N THR A 38 -4.06 -31.69 -4.57
CA THR A 38 -3.70 -32.94 -5.29
C THR A 38 -3.60 -34.13 -4.34
N ARG A 39 -3.03 -33.94 -3.15
CA ARG A 39 -3.01 -34.98 -2.11
C ARG A 39 -4.41 -35.34 -1.60
N LEU A 40 -5.29 -34.35 -1.44
CA LEU A 40 -6.68 -34.60 -1.03
C LEU A 40 -7.45 -35.36 -2.13
N ALA A 41 -7.30 -34.96 -3.40
CA ALA A 41 -7.90 -35.66 -4.53
C ALA A 41 -7.47 -37.13 -4.58
N ALA A 42 -6.17 -37.40 -4.50
CA ALA A 42 -5.65 -38.77 -4.50
C ALA A 42 -6.24 -39.61 -3.35
N ARG A 43 -6.31 -39.04 -2.13
CA ARG A 43 -6.87 -39.73 -0.95
C ARG A 43 -8.37 -39.97 -1.04
N LEU A 44 -9.14 -38.95 -1.42
CA LEU A 44 -10.61 -39.03 -1.45
C LEU A 44 -11.11 -39.92 -2.58
N LEU A 45 -10.43 -39.89 -3.74
CA LEU A 45 -10.77 -40.74 -4.87
C LEU A 45 -10.09 -42.12 -4.76
N GLY A 46 -9.14 -42.33 -3.84
CA GLY A 46 -8.32 -43.55 -3.81
C GLY A 46 -7.52 -43.78 -5.10
N ALA A 47 -7.23 -42.71 -5.85
CA ALA A 47 -6.42 -42.76 -7.06
C ALA A 47 -4.93 -42.63 -6.71
N PRO A 48 -4.03 -43.40 -7.35
CA PRO A 48 -2.60 -43.35 -7.03
C PRO A 48 -1.96 -42.01 -7.39
N VAL A 49 -2.48 -41.31 -8.40
CA VAL A 49 -1.88 -40.08 -8.94
C VAL A 49 -2.94 -38.99 -9.10
N SER A 50 -2.58 -37.75 -8.76
CA SER A 50 -3.39 -36.56 -9.03
C SER A 50 -2.54 -35.33 -9.31
N LEU A 51 -2.95 -34.52 -10.28
CA LEU A 51 -2.17 -33.38 -10.78
C LEU A 51 -3.06 -32.14 -10.91
N ILE A 52 -2.44 -30.98 -10.67
CA ILE A 52 -2.92 -29.69 -11.18
C ILE A 52 -1.93 -29.24 -12.24
N THR A 53 -2.43 -28.97 -13.44
CA THR A 53 -1.60 -28.79 -14.62
C THR A 53 -1.97 -27.50 -15.34
N VAL A 54 -0.98 -26.90 -16.00
CA VAL A 54 -1.14 -25.76 -16.91
C VAL A 54 -0.54 -26.16 -18.25
N VAL A 55 -1.22 -25.81 -19.34
CA VAL A 55 -0.80 -26.14 -20.70
C VAL A 55 -0.23 -24.90 -21.36
N ASP A 56 1.09 -24.92 -21.53
CA ASP A 56 1.88 -23.87 -22.18
C ASP A 56 1.98 -24.12 -23.70
N VAL A 57 2.80 -23.34 -24.41
CA VAL A 57 2.98 -23.40 -25.86
C VAL A 57 3.45 -24.78 -26.33
N ASP A 58 4.41 -25.41 -25.65
CA ASP A 58 5.08 -26.64 -26.10
C ASP A 58 5.07 -27.78 -25.06
N ARG A 59 4.57 -27.50 -23.85
CA ARG A 59 4.59 -28.44 -22.73
C ARG A 59 3.37 -28.32 -21.82
N GLN A 60 3.12 -29.39 -21.07
CA GLN A 60 2.26 -29.39 -19.91
C GLN A 60 3.14 -29.27 -18.65
N PHE A 61 2.94 -28.21 -17.87
CA PHE A 61 3.62 -27.99 -16.59
C PHE A 61 2.75 -28.46 -15.42
N PHE A 62 3.38 -29.07 -14.42
CA PHE A 62 2.72 -29.61 -13.23
C PHE A 62 2.85 -28.59 -12.09
N VAL A 63 1.83 -27.74 -11.97
CA VAL A 63 1.70 -26.77 -10.87
C VAL A 63 1.76 -27.50 -9.53
N SER A 64 1.10 -28.65 -9.45
CA SER A 64 1.20 -29.58 -8.32
C SER A 64 1.05 -31.01 -8.81
N GLN A 65 1.71 -31.94 -8.11
CA GLN A 65 1.61 -33.37 -8.37
C GLN A 65 1.59 -34.16 -7.07
N HIS A 66 0.86 -35.27 -7.09
CA HIS A 66 0.93 -36.31 -6.08
C HIS A 66 1.02 -37.67 -6.77
N GLY A 67 1.92 -38.54 -6.28
CA GLY A 67 2.03 -39.93 -6.71
C GLY A 67 2.84 -40.19 -7.98
N LEU A 68 3.34 -39.16 -8.66
CA LEU A 68 4.25 -39.37 -9.80
C LEU A 68 5.60 -39.93 -9.34
N THR A 69 6.18 -40.80 -10.15
CA THR A 69 7.55 -41.30 -9.99
C THR A 69 8.55 -40.50 -10.81
N GLU A 70 9.84 -40.69 -10.55
CA GLU A 70 10.89 -40.12 -11.39
C GLU A 70 10.85 -40.69 -12.83
N PRO A 71 11.25 -39.89 -13.85
CA PRO A 71 11.76 -38.52 -13.75
C PRO A 71 10.67 -37.44 -13.65
N TRP A 72 9.39 -37.81 -13.77
CA TRP A 72 8.28 -36.86 -13.89
C TRP A 72 8.01 -36.07 -12.62
N ALA A 73 8.27 -36.69 -11.46
CA ALA A 73 8.12 -36.06 -10.16
C ALA A 73 9.03 -34.83 -10.01
N SER A 74 10.30 -34.93 -10.39
CA SER A 74 11.27 -33.84 -10.35
C SER A 74 11.18 -32.90 -11.56
N ALA A 75 10.99 -33.45 -12.77
CA ALA A 75 10.89 -32.67 -13.99
C ALA A 75 9.67 -31.73 -13.98
N ARG A 76 8.58 -32.15 -13.33
CA ARG A 76 7.31 -31.39 -13.20
C ARG A 76 6.73 -30.91 -14.52
N GLN A 77 7.00 -31.62 -15.61
CA GLN A 77 6.45 -31.31 -16.91
C GLN A 77 6.49 -32.50 -17.85
N THR A 78 5.71 -32.42 -18.91
CA THR A 78 5.75 -33.34 -20.06
C THR A 78 5.62 -32.56 -21.37
N PRO A 79 6.16 -33.06 -22.50
CA PRO A 79 5.82 -32.52 -23.81
C PRO A 79 4.31 -32.60 -24.09
N LEU A 80 3.77 -31.69 -24.91
CA LEU A 80 2.34 -31.73 -25.27
C LEU A 80 1.87 -33.05 -25.88
N THR A 81 2.76 -33.82 -26.50
CA THR A 81 2.46 -35.15 -27.05
C THR A 81 2.02 -36.15 -25.99
N HIS A 82 2.38 -35.93 -24.72
CA HIS A 82 2.02 -36.79 -23.58
C HIS A 82 0.79 -36.26 -22.83
N SER A 83 0.30 -35.07 -23.18
CA SER A 83 -0.75 -34.39 -22.43
C SER A 83 -2.12 -34.97 -22.74
N PHE A 84 -2.83 -35.47 -21.73
CA PHE A 84 -4.28 -35.68 -21.81
C PHE A 84 -5.03 -34.37 -21.50
N CYS A 85 -4.43 -33.52 -20.65
CA CYS A 85 -5.00 -32.24 -20.23
C CYS A 85 -5.19 -31.27 -21.41
N ARG A 86 -4.41 -31.39 -22.49
CA ARG A 86 -4.62 -30.60 -23.73
C ARG A 86 -6.04 -30.72 -24.26
N HIS A 87 -6.67 -31.90 -24.16
CA HIS A 87 -8.03 -32.11 -24.66
C HIS A 87 -9.06 -31.36 -23.80
N VAL A 88 -8.80 -31.23 -22.50
CA VAL A 88 -9.63 -30.40 -21.59
C VAL A 88 -9.49 -28.93 -21.95
N VAL A 89 -8.29 -28.47 -22.30
CA VAL A 89 -8.07 -27.08 -22.74
C VAL A 89 -8.71 -26.82 -24.10
N GLU A 90 -8.59 -27.76 -25.04
CA GLU A 90 -9.16 -27.66 -26.39
C GLU A 90 -10.70 -27.63 -26.37
N THR A 91 -11.32 -28.41 -25.48
CA THR A 91 -12.80 -28.53 -25.42
C THR A 91 -13.45 -27.65 -24.35
N GLY A 92 -12.66 -27.12 -23.41
CA GLY A 92 -13.16 -26.44 -22.22
C GLY A 92 -14.04 -27.28 -21.31
N SER A 93 -14.03 -28.61 -21.46
CA SER A 93 -14.98 -29.53 -20.82
C SER A 93 -14.26 -30.66 -20.08
N PRO A 94 -14.90 -31.29 -19.07
CA PRO A 94 -14.32 -32.44 -18.38
C PRO A 94 -13.96 -33.59 -19.34
N LEU A 95 -12.85 -34.27 -19.07
CA LEU A 95 -12.42 -35.46 -19.80
C LEU A 95 -12.44 -36.68 -18.87
N VAL A 96 -13.25 -37.67 -19.19
CA VAL A 96 -13.36 -38.92 -18.44
C VAL A 96 -13.06 -40.10 -19.36
N ILE A 97 -12.11 -40.93 -18.93
CA ILE A 97 -11.57 -42.09 -19.62
C ILE A 97 -11.51 -43.24 -18.63
N ASN A 98 -12.26 -44.30 -18.91
CA ASN A 98 -12.25 -45.48 -18.05
C ASN A 98 -11.05 -46.39 -18.32
N ASP A 99 -10.65 -46.52 -19.59
CA ASP A 99 -9.44 -47.24 -20.02
C ASP A 99 -8.85 -46.56 -21.26
N ALA A 100 -7.71 -45.88 -21.08
CA ALA A 100 -7.04 -45.13 -22.13
C ALA A 100 -6.58 -46.01 -23.29
N ARG A 101 -6.33 -47.30 -23.07
CA ARG A 101 -5.88 -48.23 -24.13
C ARG A 101 -6.98 -48.52 -25.15
N LEU A 102 -8.24 -48.29 -24.77
CA LEU A 102 -9.41 -48.51 -25.61
C LEU A 102 -10.01 -47.22 -26.17
N ASP A 103 -9.68 -46.07 -25.57
CA ASP A 103 -10.23 -44.78 -25.98
C ASP A 103 -9.51 -44.22 -27.22
N ALA A 104 -10.25 -44.04 -28.31
CA ALA A 104 -9.70 -43.60 -29.59
C ALA A 104 -9.01 -42.22 -29.53
N ARG A 105 -9.34 -41.36 -28.56
CA ARG A 105 -8.74 -40.03 -28.41
C ARG A 105 -7.31 -40.09 -27.87
N VAL A 106 -6.99 -41.11 -27.08
CA VAL A 106 -5.77 -41.14 -26.25
C VAL A 106 -5.00 -42.46 -26.26
N ARG A 107 -5.51 -43.53 -26.90
CA ARG A 107 -4.84 -44.85 -26.92
C ARG A 107 -3.41 -44.85 -27.47
N ASP A 108 -3.13 -43.95 -28.40
CA ASP A 108 -1.82 -43.82 -29.04
C ASP A 108 -0.93 -42.81 -28.30
N ASN A 109 -1.42 -42.19 -27.22
CA ASN A 109 -0.70 -41.22 -26.43
C ASN A 109 0.45 -41.90 -25.64
N PRO A 110 1.70 -41.43 -25.76
CA PRO A 110 2.85 -42.00 -25.05
C PRO A 110 2.69 -42.10 -23.53
N ALA A 111 1.90 -41.23 -22.89
CA ALA A 111 1.68 -41.25 -21.45
C ALA A 111 1.01 -42.53 -20.94
N VAL A 112 0.26 -43.24 -21.80
CA VAL A 112 -0.31 -44.56 -21.46
C VAL A 112 0.79 -45.54 -21.06
N ARG A 113 1.92 -45.55 -21.79
CA ARG A 113 3.07 -46.42 -21.51
C ARG A 113 4.08 -45.79 -20.57
N ALA A 114 4.36 -44.49 -20.74
CA ALA A 114 5.44 -43.81 -20.02
C ALA A 114 5.08 -43.37 -18.60
N LEU A 115 3.79 -43.11 -18.33
CA LEU A 115 3.28 -42.68 -17.03
C LEU A 115 2.22 -43.64 -16.46
N GLY A 116 1.86 -44.70 -17.21
CA GLY A 116 0.84 -45.66 -16.79
C GLY A 116 -0.56 -45.03 -16.68
N VAL A 117 -0.89 -44.05 -17.52
CA VAL A 117 -2.21 -43.39 -17.50
C VAL A 117 -3.24 -44.30 -18.14
N ILE A 118 -4.00 -45.06 -17.35
CA ILE A 118 -5.04 -46.00 -17.83
C ILE A 118 -6.43 -45.48 -17.50
N GLY A 119 -6.76 -45.32 -16.22
CA GLY A 119 -7.95 -44.58 -15.80
C GLY A 119 -7.62 -43.09 -15.71
N TYR A 120 -8.44 -42.22 -16.29
CA TYR A 120 -8.19 -40.78 -16.25
C TYR A 120 -9.49 -39.99 -16.11
N ALA A 121 -9.56 -39.08 -15.15
CA ALA A 121 -10.62 -38.09 -15.04
C ALA A 121 -10.01 -36.70 -14.80
N ALA A 122 -10.53 -35.69 -15.48
CA ALA A 122 -10.03 -34.33 -15.36
C ALA A 122 -11.13 -33.27 -15.48
N MET A 123 -10.98 -32.21 -14.70
CA MET A 123 -11.83 -31.03 -14.70
C MET A 123 -11.04 -29.82 -15.18
N PRO A 124 -11.66 -28.90 -15.97
CA PRO A 124 -10.99 -27.71 -16.45
C PRO A 124 -10.58 -26.79 -15.28
N VAL A 125 -9.40 -26.20 -15.39
CA VAL A 125 -8.93 -25.13 -14.49
C VAL A 125 -8.83 -23.87 -15.31
N ALA A 126 -9.74 -22.93 -15.07
CA ALA A 126 -9.84 -21.67 -15.81
C ALA A 126 -9.34 -20.48 -14.98
N SER A 127 -8.92 -19.42 -15.68
CA SER A 127 -8.72 -18.11 -15.07
C SER A 127 -10.07 -17.48 -14.69
N PRO A 128 -10.08 -16.46 -13.81
CA PRO A 128 -11.29 -15.68 -13.53
C PRO A 128 -11.95 -15.08 -14.78
N ASP A 129 -11.15 -14.85 -15.83
CA ASP A 129 -11.59 -14.28 -17.11
C ASP A 129 -12.18 -15.33 -18.07
N GLY A 130 -12.27 -16.61 -17.64
CA GLY A 130 -12.86 -17.71 -18.40
C GLY A 130 -11.91 -18.48 -19.31
N ALA A 131 -10.63 -18.10 -19.39
CA ALA A 131 -9.65 -18.82 -20.21
C ALA A 131 -9.20 -20.11 -19.51
N VAL A 132 -9.34 -21.26 -20.18
CA VAL A 132 -8.94 -22.56 -19.62
C VAL A 132 -7.42 -22.70 -19.64
N LEU A 133 -6.79 -22.70 -18.48
CA LEU A 133 -5.33 -22.71 -18.32
C LEU A 133 -4.75 -24.13 -18.39
N GLY A 134 -5.54 -25.12 -17.96
CA GLY A 134 -5.13 -26.51 -17.88
C GLY A 134 -6.20 -27.35 -17.19
N ALA A 135 -5.79 -28.34 -16.41
CA ALA A 135 -6.72 -29.27 -15.78
C ALA A 135 -6.27 -29.75 -14.40
N PHE A 136 -7.26 -30.06 -13.56
CA PHE A 136 -7.10 -30.83 -12.33
C PHE A 136 -7.52 -32.27 -12.65
N CYS A 137 -6.58 -33.21 -12.59
CA CYS A 137 -6.85 -34.60 -12.93
C CYS A 137 -6.52 -35.59 -11.81
N ALA A 138 -7.16 -36.76 -11.90
CA ALA A 138 -6.82 -37.98 -11.19
C ALA A 138 -6.50 -39.07 -12.23
N ILE A 139 -5.50 -39.90 -11.90
CA ILE A 139 -4.96 -40.92 -12.79
C ILE A 139 -4.91 -42.24 -12.01
N ASP A 140 -5.30 -43.32 -12.70
CA ASP A 140 -5.20 -44.69 -12.23
C ASP A 140 -4.38 -45.54 -13.21
N HIS A 141 -3.62 -46.49 -12.66
CA HIS A 141 -2.81 -47.44 -13.43
C HIS A 141 -3.62 -48.66 -13.88
N HIS A 142 -4.90 -48.72 -13.54
CA HIS A 142 -5.84 -49.74 -13.96
C HIS A 142 -7.10 -49.11 -14.56
N PRO A 143 -7.90 -49.87 -15.33
CA PRO A 143 -9.20 -49.42 -15.77
C PRO A 143 -10.08 -49.07 -14.57
N ARG A 144 -10.76 -47.93 -14.63
CA ARG A 144 -11.54 -47.40 -13.52
C ARG A 144 -12.84 -46.78 -14.00
N ILE A 145 -13.94 -47.08 -13.30
CA ILE A 145 -15.22 -46.38 -13.51
C ILE A 145 -15.25 -45.17 -12.59
N TRP A 146 -15.32 -43.98 -13.17
CA TRP A 146 -15.45 -42.72 -12.42
C TRP A 146 -16.92 -42.44 -12.14
N ASN A 147 -17.34 -42.66 -10.89
CA ASN A 147 -18.73 -42.46 -10.49
C ASN A 147 -19.04 -40.95 -10.28
N THR A 148 -20.32 -40.61 -10.08
CA THR A 148 -20.76 -39.22 -9.87
C THR A 148 -20.13 -38.55 -8.66
N THR A 149 -19.85 -39.29 -7.59
CA THR A 149 -19.18 -38.79 -6.39
C THR A 149 -17.72 -38.46 -6.65
N ASP A 150 -17.01 -39.31 -7.41
CA ASP A 150 -15.62 -39.08 -7.81
C ASP A 150 -15.52 -37.79 -8.64
N LEU A 151 -16.39 -37.66 -9.65
CA LEU A 151 -16.43 -36.49 -10.53
C LEU A 151 -16.86 -35.22 -9.79
N GLY A 152 -17.84 -35.32 -8.89
CA GLY A 152 -18.26 -34.21 -8.02
C GLY A 152 -17.11 -33.73 -7.13
N THR A 153 -16.42 -34.65 -6.47
CA THR A 153 -15.25 -34.33 -5.62
C THR A 153 -14.13 -33.66 -6.42
N LEU A 154 -13.81 -34.19 -7.60
CA LEU A 154 -12.79 -33.61 -8.47
C LEU A 154 -13.20 -32.22 -8.97
N SER A 155 -14.48 -32.00 -9.27
CA SER A 155 -15.04 -30.71 -9.68
C SER A 155 -14.93 -29.67 -8.56
N ASP A 156 -15.28 -30.03 -7.32
CA ASP A 156 -15.19 -29.12 -6.17
C ASP A 156 -13.73 -28.73 -5.86
N LEU A 157 -12.81 -29.70 -5.99
CA LEU A 157 -11.38 -29.43 -5.82
C LEU A 157 -10.81 -28.56 -6.95
N ALA A 158 -11.28 -28.75 -8.19
CA ALA A 158 -10.95 -27.87 -9.31
C ALA A 158 -11.48 -26.45 -9.09
N ALA A 159 -12.71 -26.29 -8.61
CA ALA A 159 -13.28 -24.99 -8.23
C ALA A 159 -12.48 -24.31 -7.10
N THR A 160 -12.01 -25.09 -6.13
CA THR A 160 -11.13 -24.59 -5.06
C THR A 160 -9.79 -24.11 -5.63
N ALA A 161 -9.19 -24.86 -6.56
CA ALA A 161 -7.96 -24.44 -7.23
C ALA A 161 -8.16 -23.16 -8.05
N MET A 162 -9.27 -23.02 -8.78
CA MET A 162 -9.61 -21.80 -9.52
C MET A 162 -9.79 -20.59 -8.58
N SER A 163 -10.44 -20.78 -7.44
CA SER A 163 -10.62 -19.73 -6.43
C SER A 163 -9.27 -19.25 -5.88
N GLU A 164 -8.34 -20.18 -5.60
CA GLU A 164 -6.98 -19.86 -5.16
C GLU A 164 -6.20 -19.09 -6.25
N ILE A 165 -6.34 -19.46 -7.52
CA ILE A 165 -5.73 -18.73 -8.65
C ILE A 165 -6.29 -17.31 -8.72
N GLY A 166 -7.61 -17.14 -8.58
CA GLY A 166 -8.28 -15.84 -8.57
C GLY A 166 -7.79 -14.94 -7.42
N HIS A 167 -7.74 -15.46 -6.21
CA HIS A 167 -7.26 -14.72 -5.04
C HIS A 167 -5.81 -14.24 -5.21
N ARG A 168 -4.94 -15.06 -5.79
CA ARG A 168 -3.54 -14.68 -6.02
C ARG A 168 -3.39 -13.59 -7.07
N ARG A 169 -4.16 -13.66 -8.16
CA ARG A 169 -4.18 -12.61 -9.20
C ARG A 169 -4.62 -11.28 -8.59
N GLU A 170 -5.66 -11.31 -7.77
CA GLU A 170 -6.16 -10.10 -7.10
C GLU A 170 -5.14 -9.52 -6.11
N LEU A 171 -4.49 -10.37 -5.30
CA LEU A 171 -3.43 -9.92 -4.39
C LEU A 171 -2.24 -9.31 -5.13
N ALA A 172 -1.82 -9.90 -6.25
CA ALA A 172 -0.75 -9.35 -7.08
C ALA A 172 -1.13 -7.98 -7.65
N ARG A 173 -2.36 -7.84 -8.17
CA ARG A 173 -2.89 -6.59 -8.72
C ARG A 173 -3.00 -5.49 -7.66
N ARG A 174 -3.43 -5.84 -6.44
CA ARG A 174 -3.50 -4.91 -5.31
C ARG A 174 -2.12 -4.37 -4.95
N ARG A 175 -1.12 -5.25 -4.81
CA ARG A 175 0.26 -4.85 -4.53
C ARG A 175 0.83 -3.91 -5.59
N GLU A 176 0.63 -4.22 -6.87
CA GLU A 176 1.06 -3.34 -7.96
C GLU A 176 0.38 -1.96 -7.89
N THR A 177 -0.90 -1.92 -7.52
CA THR A 177 -1.64 -0.67 -7.35
C THR A 177 -1.15 0.12 -6.14
N GLU A 178 -0.90 -0.54 -5.01
CA GLU A 178 -0.34 0.06 -3.80
C GLU A 178 1.07 0.63 -4.05
N GLU A 179 1.93 -0.12 -4.74
CA GLU A 179 3.26 0.35 -5.14
C GLU A 179 3.18 1.58 -6.06
N ARG A 180 2.28 1.58 -7.04
CA ARG A 180 2.06 2.74 -7.91
C ARG A 180 1.57 3.96 -7.15
N LEU A 181 0.63 3.79 -6.23
CA LEU A 181 0.14 4.87 -5.37
C LEU A 181 1.28 5.41 -4.51
N HIS A 182 2.11 4.54 -3.96
CA HIS A 182 3.25 4.92 -3.15
C HIS A 182 4.28 5.76 -3.93
N ILE A 183 4.62 5.36 -5.15
CA ILE A 183 5.50 6.13 -6.05
C ILE A 183 4.90 7.49 -6.36
N LEU A 184 3.60 7.55 -6.69
CA LEU A 184 2.92 8.81 -7.02
C LEU A 184 2.86 9.76 -5.81
N MET A 185 2.58 9.24 -4.61
CA MET A 185 2.60 10.02 -3.38
C MET A 185 3.99 10.61 -3.11
N SER A 186 5.05 9.79 -3.23
CA SER A 186 6.43 10.25 -3.07
C SER A 186 6.81 11.35 -4.09
N GLU A 187 6.33 11.25 -5.34
CA GLU A 187 6.55 12.30 -6.34
C GLU A 187 5.82 13.61 -6.00
N ILE A 188 4.58 13.53 -5.51
CA ILE A 188 3.81 14.68 -5.04
C ILE A 188 4.55 15.37 -3.89
N ASP A 189 5.04 14.60 -2.91
CA ASP A 189 5.77 15.14 -1.78
C ASP A 189 7.00 15.93 -2.20
N HIS A 190 7.77 15.36 -3.12
CA HIS A 190 8.96 16.02 -3.65
C HIS A 190 8.58 17.31 -4.39
N ARG A 191 7.51 17.30 -5.20
CA ARG A 191 7.05 18.48 -5.94
C ARG A 191 6.53 19.59 -5.01
N VAL A 192 5.81 19.24 -3.95
CA VAL A 192 5.32 20.21 -2.97
C VAL A 192 6.47 20.84 -2.20
N LYS A 193 7.42 20.03 -1.70
CA LYS A 193 8.63 20.53 -1.04
C LYS A 193 9.41 21.49 -1.94
N ASN A 194 9.62 21.12 -3.20
CA ASN A 194 10.31 21.98 -4.17
C ASN A 194 9.56 23.31 -4.40
N SER A 195 8.23 23.26 -4.52
CA SER A 195 7.42 24.47 -4.74
C SER A 195 7.45 25.41 -3.53
N LEU A 196 7.39 24.85 -2.31
CA LEU A 196 7.50 25.62 -1.07
C LEU A 196 8.91 26.20 -0.90
N ALA A 197 9.96 25.44 -1.25
CA ALA A 197 11.34 25.94 -1.22
C ALA A 197 11.55 27.11 -2.19
N VAL A 198 11.04 27.03 -3.42
CA VAL A 198 11.08 28.15 -4.39
C VAL A 198 10.33 29.37 -3.87
N THR A 199 9.13 29.16 -3.33
CA THR A 199 8.30 30.24 -2.76
C THR A 199 9.03 30.94 -1.61
N ARG A 200 9.65 30.17 -0.71
CA ARG A 200 10.47 30.70 0.38
C ARG A 200 11.65 31.52 -0.15
N SER A 201 12.42 30.99 -1.09
CA SER A 201 13.58 31.70 -1.64
C SER A 201 13.19 33.01 -2.33
N LEU A 202 12.04 33.06 -3.02
CA LEU A 202 11.51 34.30 -3.59
C LEU A 202 11.19 35.34 -2.51
N LEU A 203 10.52 34.93 -1.43
CA LEU A 203 10.20 35.81 -0.30
C LEU A 203 11.48 36.33 0.38
N GLU A 204 12.47 35.47 0.61
CA GLU A 204 13.77 35.86 1.19
C GLU A 204 14.54 36.82 0.26
N MET A 205 14.52 36.59 -1.06
CA MET A 205 15.15 37.50 -2.03
C MET A 205 14.45 38.87 -2.05
N GLN A 206 13.11 38.90 -2.03
CA GLN A 206 12.36 40.16 -1.97
C GLN A 206 12.58 40.89 -0.64
N ALA A 207 12.68 40.16 0.48
CA ALA A 207 12.99 40.73 1.77
C ALA A 207 14.36 41.44 1.75
N ARG A 208 15.38 40.80 1.17
CA ARG A 208 16.73 41.37 1.03
C ARG A 208 16.78 42.58 0.09
N ALA A 209 15.91 42.63 -0.91
CA ALA A 209 15.84 43.72 -1.88
C ALA A 209 14.97 44.90 -1.42
N SER A 210 14.24 44.77 -0.31
CA SER A 210 13.36 45.83 0.20
C SER A 210 14.12 46.83 1.07
N ASP A 211 14.05 48.10 0.71
CA ASP A 211 14.58 49.21 1.52
C ASP A 211 13.67 49.57 2.71
N ASP A 212 12.40 49.17 2.66
CA ASP A 212 11.44 49.37 3.75
C ASP A 212 11.59 48.25 4.81
N ALA A 213 11.92 48.65 6.03
CA ALA A 213 12.12 47.75 7.16
C ALA A 213 10.86 46.96 7.55
N PHE A 214 9.68 47.59 7.47
CA PHE A 214 8.41 46.93 7.75
C PHE A 214 8.08 45.89 6.68
N VAL A 215 8.27 46.22 5.39
CA VAL A 215 8.04 45.28 4.28
C VAL A 215 9.00 44.09 4.34
N ARG A 216 10.29 44.34 4.62
CA ARG A 216 11.29 43.29 4.82
C ARG A 216 10.90 42.32 5.93
N GLU A 217 10.47 42.84 7.07
CA GLU A 217 10.02 42.03 8.20
C GLU A 217 8.81 41.15 7.85
N GLN A 218 7.82 41.71 7.14
CA GLN A 218 6.64 40.95 6.72
C GLN A 218 6.99 39.82 5.73
N LEU A 219 7.97 40.03 4.86
CA LEU A 219 8.43 39.02 3.91
C LEU A 219 9.25 37.91 4.58
N GLU A 220 10.12 38.25 5.54
CA GLU A 220 10.85 37.26 6.37
C GLU A 220 9.87 36.41 7.18
N GLU A 221 8.83 37.03 7.74
CA GLU A 221 7.78 36.33 8.47
C GLU A 221 6.95 35.40 7.56
N ALA A 222 6.66 35.83 6.32
CA ALA A 222 6.02 34.99 5.33
C ALA A 222 6.90 33.80 4.91
N ALA A 223 8.21 34.01 4.74
CA ALA A 223 9.17 32.97 4.41
C ALA A 223 9.27 31.91 5.53
N ALA A 224 9.31 32.34 6.80
CA ALA A 224 9.32 31.45 7.96
C ALA A 224 8.06 30.57 8.00
N ARG A 225 6.88 31.12 7.69
CA ARG A 225 5.63 30.36 7.62
C ARG A 225 5.64 29.30 6.52
N VAL A 226 6.15 29.64 5.33
CA VAL A 226 6.29 28.69 4.22
C VAL A 226 7.23 27.53 4.60
N SER A 227 8.33 27.81 5.33
CA SER A 227 9.20 26.76 5.90
C SER A 227 8.45 25.83 6.84
N THR A 228 7.63 26.35 7.75
CA THR A 228 6.83 25.52 8.67
C THR A 228 5.85 24.63 7.91
N ILE A 229 5.18 25.16 6.88
CA ILE A 229 4.27 24.38 6.02
C ILE A 229 5.05 23.25 5.31
N ALA A 230 6.27 23.51 4.85
CA ALA A 230 7.12 22.50 4.21
C ALA A 230 7.55 21.40 5.18
N LEU A 231 7.94 21.77 6.41
CA LEU A 231 8.33 20.83 7.47
C LEU A 231 7.16 19.92 7.87
N VAL A 232 5.97 20.51 7.95
CA VAL A 232 4.75 19.75 8.18
C VAL A 232 4.53 18.76 7.04
N HIS A 233 4.55 19.22 5.79
CA HIS A 233 4.30 18.38 4.62
C HIS A 233 5.27 17.19 4.53
N ASP A 234 6.53 17.39 4.90
CA ASP A 234 7.54 16.34 4.97
C ASP A 234 7.15 15.19 5.92
N ARG A 235 6.46 15.50 7.02
CA ARG A 235 6.04 14.51 8.03
C ARG A 235 4.70 13.85 7.76
N LEU A 236 3.77 14.52 7.09
CA LEU A 236 2.44 13.93 6.82
C LEU A 236 2.51 12.79 5.79
N TYR A 237 3.49 12.86 4.88
CA TYR A 237 3.60 11.90 3.78
C TYR A 237 4.93 11.11 3.78
N GLY A 238 5.78 11.34 4.79
CA GLY A 238 6.94 10.52 5.12
C GLY A 238 6.57 9.12 5.63
N HIS A 239 6.11 8.26 4.73
CA HIS A 239 6.25 6.80 4.67
C HIS A 239 5.75 5.89 5.81
N GLU A 240 5.25 6.36 6.97
CA GLU A 240 4.81 5.41 8.03
C GLU A 240 3.68 5.88 8.97
N ALA A 241 3.01 7.02 8.73
CA ALA A 241 2.06 7.54 9.71
C ALA A 241 0.73 6.74 9.73
N THR A 242 0.46 6.08 10.86
CA THR A 242 -0.84 5.52 11.29
C THR A 242 -1.93 6.59 11.50
N GLY A 243 -1.84 7.73 10.80
CA GLY A 243 -2.71 8.90 10.98
C GLY A 243 -2.43 9.73 12.24
N LEU A 244 -1.61 9.22 13.18
CA LEU A 244 -1.29 9.85 14.45
C LEU A 244 0.21 10.18 14.54
N VAL A 245 0.52 11.36 15.08
CA VAL A 245 1.88 11.89 15.24
C VAL A 245 2.13 12.17 16.72
N ASN A 246 3.30 11.80 17.24
CA ASN A 246 3.72 12.18 18.60
C ASN A 246 4.04 13.69 18.64
N LEU A 247 3.24 14.44 19.40
CA LEU A 247 3.34 15.90 19.44
C LEU A 247 4.66 16.40 20.04
N ALA A 248 5.23 15.70 21.02
CA ALA A 248 6.49 16.08 21.65
C ALA A 248 7.66 16.04 20.66
N ASP A 249 7.80 14.92 19.95
CA ASP A 249 8.83 14.76 18.90
C ASP A 249 8.65 15.79 17.78
N TYR A 250 7.39 16.08 17.43
CA TYR A 250 7.07 17.06 16.41
C TYR A 250 7.52 18.47 16.82
N MET A 251 7.12 18.92 18.02
CA MET A 251 7.38 20.27 18.54
C MET A 251 8.86 20.51 18.81
N GLN A 252 9.58 19.50 19.33
CA GLN A 252 11.03 19.59 19.53
C GLN A 252 11.73 19.98 18.23
N ARG A 253 11.52 19.18 17.18
CA ARG A 253 12.17 19.43 15.90
C ARG A 253 11.70 20.74 15.24
N LEU A 254 10.41 21.10 15.36
CA LEU A 254 9.91 22.39 14.85
C LEU A 254 10.64 23.56 15.50
N CYS A 255 10.81 23.53 16.82
CA CYS A 255 11.53 24.56 17.55
C CYS A 255 13.02 24.58 17.20
N ASP A 256 13.65 23.42 17.00
CA ASP A 256 15.04 23.31 16.55
C ASP A 256 15.24 23.96 15.17
N ASP A 257 14.36 23.66 14.22
CA ASP A 257 14.39 24.23 12.86
C ASP A 257 14.15 25.74 12.87
N LEU A 258 13.22 26.23 13.71
CA LEU A 258 12.96 27.66 13.90
C LEU A 258 14.17 28.37 14.51
N ALA A 259 14.82 27.77 15.51
CA ALA A 259 16.04 28.32 16.11
C ALA A 259 17.15 28.46 15.06
N GLN A 260 17.36 27.42 14.25
CA GLN A 260 18.35 27.43 13.18
C GLN A 260 18.06 28.49 12.11
N SER A 261 16.81 28.57 11.64
CA SER A 261 16.40 29.55 10.62
C SER A 261 16.57 31.00 11.07
N LEU A 262 16.49 31.24 12.38
CA LEU A 262 16.62 32.56 12.97
C LEU A 262 18.06 32.87 13.44
N GLY A 263 19.02 31.99 13.11
CA GLY A 263 20.44 32.19 13.39
C GLY A 263 20.81 32.07 14.87
N ILE A 264 19.99 31.37 15.66
CA ILE A 264 20.20 31.17 17.09
C ILE A 264 21.04 29.90 17.29
N ALA A 265 22.19 30.01 17.97
CA ALA A 265 23.00 28.83 18.25
C ALA A 265 22.32 27.95 19.31
N ALA A 266 22.34 26.62 19.14
CA ALA A 266 21.77 25.68 20.11
C ALA A 266 22.34 25.84 21.53
N ALA A 267 23.54 26.42 21.66
CA ALA A 267 24.22 26.70 22.93
C ALA A 267 23.64 27.91 23.69
N ASP A 268 22.82 28.76 23.05
CA ASP A 268 22.28 29.97 23.69
C ASP A 268 21.09 29.69 24.63
N GLY A 269 20.65 28.42 24.76
CA GLY A 269 19.61 28.01 25.71
C GLY A 269 18.28 28.76 25.50
N LEU A 270 17.99 29.07 24.24
CA LEU A 270 17.12 30.16 23.87
C LEU A 270 15.63 29.79 23.84
N LEU A 271 15.39 28.52 23.52
CA LEU A 271 14.10 27.86 23.50
C LEU A 271 14.15 26.70 24.48
N SER A 272 13.18 26.64 25.39
CA SER A 272 12.96 25.51 26.29
C SER A 272 11.62 24.87 25.95
N LEU A 273 11.58 23.54 25.89
CA LEU A 273 10.36 22.81 25.57
C LEU A 273 9.94 21.92 26.74
N ASP A 274 8.64 21.96 27.05
CA ASP A 274 7.97 21.04 27.97
C ASP A 274 6.65 20.59 27.32
N VAL A 275 6.72 19.54 26.51
CA VAL A 275 5.61 19.08 25.65
C VAL A 275 5.25 17.65 26.01
N ALA A 276 4.00 17.44 26.38
CA ALA A 276 3.44 16.12 26.66
C ALA A 276 3.47 15.23 25.39
N ALA A 277 3.88 13.97 25.56
CA ALA A 277 3.88 12.97 24.51
C ALA A 277 2.44 12.48 24.23
N VAL A 278 1.71 13.25 23.43
CA VAL A 278 0.32 12.95 23.05
C VAL A 278 0.28 12.53 21.57
N PRO A 279 -0.36 11.40 21.22
CA PRO A 279 -0.64 11.07 19.82
C PRO A 279 -1.78 11.95 19.32
N VAL A 280 -1.52 12.75 18.28
CA VAL A 280 -2.47 13.72 17.73
C VAL A 280 -2.63 13.49 16.24
N ALA A 281 -3.84 13.70 15.72
CA ALA A 281 -4.11 13.60 14.29
C ALA A 281 -3.26 14.60 13.47
N VAL A 282 -2.81 14.13 12.31
CA VAL A 282 -1.93 14.84 11.36
C VAL A 282 -2.38 16.29 11.08
N ASP A 283 -3.64 16.52 10.74
CA ASP A 283 -4.23 17.83 10.44
C ASP A 283 -4.22 18.79 11.64
N ARG A 284 -4.39 18.23 12.84
CA ARG A 284 -4.33 18.95 14.11
C ARG A 284 -2.91 19.33 14.47
N VAL A 285 -1.93 18.45 14.27
CA VAL A 285 -0.50 18.76 14.47
C VAL A 285 -0.03 19.90 13.56
N VAL A 286 -0.49 19.94 12.30
CA VAL A 286 -0.20 21.06 11.38
C VAL A 286 -0.62 22.40 11.98
N SER A 287 -1.87 22.45 12.44
CA SER A 287 -2.50 23.66 12.93
C SER A 287 -1.81 24.14 14.21
N LEU A 288 -1.42 23.22 15.11
CA LEU A 288 -0.60 23.53 16.29
C LEU A 288 0.78 24.05 15.89
N GLY A 289 1.45 23.44 14.92
CA GLY A 289 2.78 23.89 14.46
C GLY A 289 2.77 25.29 13.87
N LEU A 290 1.71 25.66 13.14
CA LEU A 290 1.52 27.02 12.64
C LEU A 290 1.32 28.03 13.78
N ILE A 291 0.50 27.70 14.79
CA ILE A 291 0.31 28.54 15.99
C ILE A 291 1.65 28.74 16.71
N VAL A 292 2.37 27.64 17.00
CA VAL A 292 3.66 27.70 17.71
C VAL A 292 4.67 28.52 16.93
N THR A 293 4.76 28.36 15.60
CA THR A 293 5.63 29.18 14.75
C THR A 293 5.31 30.66 14.91
N GLN A 294 4.04 31.06 14.88
CA GLN A 294 3.65 32.47 15.06
C GLN A 294 4.04 33.01 16.43
N LEU A 295 3.76 32.25 17.49
CA LEU A 295 4.04 32.68 18.86
C LEU A 295 5.54 32.77 19.12
N VAL A 296 6.30 31.76 18.70
CA VAL A 296 7.77 31.72 18.88
C VAL A 296 8.45 32.82 18.08
N THR A 297 8.11 33.01 16.81
CA THR A 297 8.68 34.09 16.00
C THR A 297 8.37 35.47 16.59
N THR A 298 7.16 35.67 17.12
CA THR A 298 6.80 36.92 17.81
C THR A 298 7.58 37.09 19.11
N ALA A 299 7.69 36.05 19.93
CA ALA A 299 8.44 36.10 21.20
C ALA A 299 9.92 36.42 20.99
N ILE A 300 10.52 35.91 19.91
CA ILE A 300 11.92 36.22 19.54
C ILE A 300 12.09 37.72 19.23
N LYS A 301 11.12 38.36 18.57
CA LYS A 301 11.18 39.79 18.23
C LYS A 301 11.13 40.69 19.48
N HIS A 302 10.36 40.31 20.50
CA HIS A 302 10.11 41.12 21.71
C HIS A 302 10.95 40.68 22.92
N ARG A 303 12.08 40.04 22.65
CA ARG A 303 12.91 39.30 23.62
C ARG A 303 13.26 40.08 24.88
N THR A 304 12.99 39.45 26.03
CA THR A 304 13.58 39.84 27.32
C THR A 304 14.28 38.69 28.06
N ARG A 305 13.94 37.43 27.75
CA ARG A 305 14.46 36.21 28.41
C ARG A 305 14.43 34.96 27.49
N THR A 306 14.75 33.79 28.04
CA THR A 306 14.55 32.47 27.40
C THR A 306 13.06 32.24 27.11
N ILE A 307 12.75 31.73 25.91
CA ILE A 307 11.38 31.46 25.46
C ILE A 307 11.04 30.02 25.82
N ALA A 308 10.04 29.81 26.67
CA ALA A 308 9.53 28.48 26.99
C ALA A 308 8.27 28.19 26.16
N VAL A 309 8.25 27.04 25.51
CA VAL A 309 7.10 26.47 24.80
C VAL A 309 6.62 25.26 25.60
N GLY A 310 5.43 25.37 26.18
CA GLY A 310 4.82 24.32 26.98
C GLY A 310 3.58 23.76 26.30
N PHE A 311 3.38 22.45 26.33
CA PHE A 311 2.11 21.82 25.98
C PHE A 311 1.84 20.73 27.00
N VAL A 312 0.90 20.98 27.91
CA VAL A 312 0.66 20.12 29.06
C VAL A 312 -0.81 19.68 29.10
N ASP A 313 -1.04 18.52 29.72
CA ASP A 313 -2.39 18.11 30.10
C ASP A 313 -2.86 19.02 31.25
N GLY A 314 -3.99 19.70 31.06
CA GLY A 314 -4.53 20.70 31.99
C GLY A 314 -5.56 20.11 32.95
N ASP A 315 -6.71 20.77 33.06
CA ASP A 315 -7.89 20.22 33.76
C ASP A 315 -8.45 19.00 32.98
N ALA A 316 -9.46 18.31 33.53
CA ALA A 316 -9.96 17.03 32.99
C ALA A 316 -10.21 17.01 31.46
N ASP A 317 -10.66 18.13 30.88
CA ASP A 317 -11.14 18.20 29.49
C ASP A 317 -10.26 19.03 28.52
N ASP A 318 -9.15 19.63 28.97
CA ASP A 318 -8.33 20.54 28.14
C ASP A 318 -6.83 20.20 28.14
N TYR A 319 -6.18 20.42 27.01
CA TYR A 319 -4.74 20.67 26.92
C TYR A 319 -4.44 22.16 26.97
N VAL A 320 -3.26 22.52 27.45
CA VAL A 320 -2.82 23.92 27.55
C VAL A 320 -1.50 24.11 26.80
N LEU A 321 -1.53 24.92 25.75
CA LEU A 321 -0.35 25.41 25.03
C LEU A 321 0.08 26.75 25.62
N THR A 322 1.35 26.90 25.98
CA THR A 322 1.93 28.14 26.49
C THR A 322 3.18 28.54 25.70
N VAL A 323 3.33 29.84 25.44
CA VAL A 323 4.57 30.41 24.89
C VAL A 323 4.88 31.72 25.62
N THR A 324 6.03 31.80 26.27
CA THR A 324 6.45 33.00 27.02
C THR A 324 6.89 34.13 26.10
N ASP A 325 6.78 35.37 26.57
CA ASP A 325 7.13 36.60 25.83
C ASP A 325 6.38 36.77 24.49
N ALA A 326 5.31 36.02 24.27
CA ALA A 326 4.53 36.03 23.04
C ALA A 326 3.29 36.95 23.11
N ALA A 327 3.02 37.65 24.23
CA ALA A 327 1.78 38.42 24.43
C ALA A 327 1.51 39.46 23.33
N ALA A 328 2.58 40.01 22.72
CA ALA A 328 2.48 40.91 21.57
C ALA A 328 1.74 40.29 20.37
N ALA A 329 1.74 38.95 20.23
CA ALA A 329 1.02 38.24 19.18
C ALA A 329 -0.50 38.38 19.30
N LEU A 330 -1.01 38.67 20.51
CA LEU A 330 -2.43 38.86 20.81
C LEU A 330 -2.85 40.33 20.89
N THR A 331 -1.94 41.24 21.23
CA THR A 331 -2.24 42.67 21.49
C THR A 331 -2.06 43.59 20.29
N ALA A 332 -1.52 43.10 19.16
CA ALA A 332 -1.32 43.87 17.92
C ALA A 332 -2.63 44.34 17.22
N THR A 333 -3.79 44.26 17.88
CA THR A 333 -5.08 44.70 17.36
C THR A 333 -5.36 46.19 17.51
N ASP A 334 -4.71 46.90 18.43
CA ASP A 334 -5.21 48.21 18.91
C ASP A 334 -4.47 49.45 18.38
N ALA A 335 -3.38 49.30 17.62
CA ALA A 335 -2.53 50.44 17.21
C ALA A 335 -2.62 50.79 15.71
N GLY A 336 -3.81 50.90 15.13
CA GLY A 336 -4.13 51.73 13.94
C GLY A 336 -3.33 51.60 12.63
N ARG A 337 -2.32 50.73 12.53
CA ARG A 337 -1.50 50.48 11.34
C ARG A 337 -1.23 48.99 11.23
N SER A 338 -1.81 48.40 10.19
CA SER A 338 -1.75 46.99 9.77
C SER A 338 -2.23 45.94 10.79
N THR A 339 -3.43 45.41 10.55
CA THR A 339 -3.91 44.15 11.13
C THR A 339 -2.93 43.04 10.78
N GLY A 340 -2.11 42.60 11.73
CA GLY A 340 -1.15 41.50 11.53
C GLY A 340 -1.88 40.23 11.06
N LEU A 341 -1.53 39.74 9.87
CA LEU A 341 -2.04 38.47 9.33
C LEU A 341 -1.81 37.31 10.31
N GLY A 342 -0.74 37.36 11.11
CA GLY A 342 -0.40 36.37 12.12
C GLY A 342 -1.44 36.23 13.23
N THR A 343 -1.90 37.35 13.80
CA THR A 343 -2.93 37.34 14.84
C THR A 343 -4.25 36.78 14.29
N ARG A 344 -4.65 37.16 13.06
CA ARG A 344 -5.87 36.65 12.42
C ARG A 344 -5.80 35.14 12.16
N LEU A 345 -4.65 34.64 11.70
CA LEU A 345 -4.42 33.21 11.48
C LEU A 345 -4.45 32.44 12.80
N MET A 346 -3.74 32.92 13.83
CA MET A 346 -3.71 32.30 15.15
C MET A 346 -5.12 32.24 15.74
N THR A 347 -5.89 33.33 15.71
CA THR A 347 -7.30 33.32 16.19
C THR A 347 -8.17 32.34 15.41
N ALA A 348 -8.01 32.24 14.09
CA ALA A 348 -8.77 31.30 13.27
C ALA A 348 -8.43 29.84 13.61
N LEU A 349 -7.15 29.50 13.73
CA LEU A 349 -6.69 28.15 14.07
C LEU A 349 -7.07 27.77 15.50
N THR A 350 -6.94 28.67 16.47
CA THR A 350 -7.38 28.44 17.86
C THR A 350 -8.87 28.13 17.93
N ARG A 351 -9.72 28.86 17.19
CA ARG A 351 -11.16 28.58 17.11
C ARG A 351 -11.47 27.24 16.43
N GLN A 352 -10.66 26.80 15.47
CA GLN A 352 -10.82 25.50 14.81
C GLN A 352 -10.67 24.33 15.80
N PHE A 353 -9.93 24.53 16.90
CA PHE A 353 -9.84 23.59 18.01
C PHE A 353 -10.96 23.72 19.05
N GLY A 354 -11.85 24.72 18.92
CA GLY A 354 -12.76 25.11 19.99
C GLY A 354 -12.05 25.74 21.20
N GLY A 355 -10.82 26.20 21.00
CA GLY A 355 -9.98 26.74 22.07
C GLY A 355 -10.07 28.25 22.27
N GLU A 356 -9.46 28.72 23.36
CA GLU A 356 -9.41 30.14 23.73
C GLU A 356 -7.97 30.56 24.01
N ALA A 357 -7.57 31.73 23.50
CA ALA A 357 -6.24 32.30 23.67
C ALA A 357 -6.28 33.55 24.55
N HIS A 358 -5.37 33.62 25.53
CA HIS A 358 -5.25 34.74 26.46
C HIS A 358 -3.79 35.16 26.61
N ALA A 359 -3.56 36.47 26.67
CA ALA A 359 -2.29 37.04 27.10
C ALA A 359 -2.32 37.22 28.62
N LEU A 360 -1.27 36.76 29.30
CA LEU A 360 -1.08 36.94 30.74
C LEU A 360 -0.20 38.17 30.99
N ASP A 361 -0.31 38.72 32.21
CA ASP A 361 0.41 39.94 32.61
C ASP A 361 1.94 39.78 32.58
N ASP A 362 2.44 38.54 32.64
CA ASP A 362 3.87 38.19 32.58
C ASP A 362 4.43 38.07 31.15
N GLY A 363 3.62 38.43 30.14
CA GLY A 363 3.97 38.36 28.73
C GLY A 363 3.75 36.98 28.09
N THR A 364 3.25 35.99 28.82
CA THR A 364 2.98 34.64 28.32
C THR A 364 1.66 34.57 27.57
N VAL A 365 1.63 33.89 26.42
CA VAL A 365 0.38 33.50 25.74
C VAL A 365 -0.02 32.11 26.23
N ARG A 366 -1.27 31.96 26.65
CA ARG A 366 -1.90 30.70 27.05
C ARG A 366 -3.06 30.39 26.11
N ILE A 367 -3.06 29.20 25.52
CA ILE A 367 -4.14 28.70 24.68
C ILE A 367 -4.70 27.42 25.30
N ARG A 368 -5.99 27.44 25.69
CA ARG A 368 -6.72 26.24 26.12
C ARG A 368 -7.28 25.53 24.89
N ILE A 369 -7.07 24.23 24.77
CA ILE A 369 -7.50 23.40 23.65
C ILE A 369 -8.30 22.22 24.22
N PRO A 370 -9.61 22.11 23.96
CA PRO A 370 -10.39 20.95 24.35
C PRO A 370 -9.77 19.65 23.85
N LYS A 371 -9.74 18.60 24.68
CA LYS A 371 -9.22 17.27 24.29
C LYS A 371 -9.97 16.70 23.08
N SER A 372 -11.28 16.98 22.98
CA SER A 372 -12.11 16.64 21.82
C SER A 372 -11.70 17.34 20.51
N GLY A 373 -10.95 18.44 20.60
CA GLY A 373 -10.40 19.15 19.45
C GLY A 373 -9.13 18.53 18.86
N LEU A 374 -8.51 17.57 19.56
CA LEU A 374 -7.28 16.88 19.15
C LEU A 374 -7.47 15.40 18.83
N GLY A 375 -8.63 14.84 19.19
CA GLY A 375 -9.02 13.44 18.99
C GLY A 375 -9.50 13.12 17.58
#